data_AF-A0A972TFY5-F1
#
_entry.id   AF-A0A972TFY5-F1
#
_cell.length_a   1.000
_cell.length_b   1.000
_cell.length_c   1.000
_cell.angle_alpha   90.00
_cell.angle_beta   90.00
_cell.angle_gamma   90.00
#
_symmetry.space_group_name_H-M   'P 1'
#
loop_
_entity.id
_entity.type
_entity.pdbx_description
1 polymer ?
#
loop_
_entity_poly.entity_id
_entity_poly.type
_entity_poly.pdbx_seq_one_letter_code
_entity_poly.pdbx_strand_id
1 'polypeptide(L)' 'ARGSIRLVKRTPELDILFEPFVRFWDIEDSKTTTDPGGTRWLEPNNETMEIGAKLAAQF' A
#
# COMPACT_ATOMS: atom_id res chain seq x y z
N ALA A 1 5.32 -2.24 8.76
CA ALA A 1 3.95 -2.29 9.37
C ALA A 1 2.95 -1.49 8.53
N ARG A 2 1.67 -1.86 8.48
CA ARG A 2 0.64 -1.14 7.67
C ARG A 2 -0.59 -0.84 8.52
N GLY A 3 -1.15 0.35 8.39
CA GLY A 3 -2.38 0.76 9.07
C GLY A 3 -3.22 1.71 8.21
N SER A 4 -4.54 1.60 8.31
CA SER A 4 -5.46 2.55 7.70
C SER A 4 -6.77 2.66 8.49
N ILE A 5 -7.44 3.79 8.35
CA ILE A 5 -8.77 4.03 8.90
C ILE A 5 -9.71 4.21 7.72
N ARG A 6 -10.76 3.40 7.63
CA ARG A 6 -11.74 3.46 6.53
C ARG A 6 -13.04 4.09 7.00
N LEU A 7 -13.43 5.18 6.35
CA LEU A 7 -14.72 5.86 6.54
C LEU A 7 -15.58 5.63 5.29
N VAL A 8 -16.76 5.04 5.48
CA VAL A 8 -17.71 4.77 4.40
C VAL A 8 -19.02 5.47 4.69
N LYS A 9 -19.43 6.37 3.79
CA LYS A 9 -20.76 6.96 3.79
C LYS A 9 -21.62 6.17 2.81
N ARG A 10 -22.53 5.37 3.34
CA ARG A 10 -23.49 4.63 2.53
C ARG A 10 -24.67 5.49 2.13
N THR A 11 -25.02 5.47 0.85
CA THR A 11 -26.28 6.05 0.35
C THR A 11 -26.96 5.01 -0.57
N PRO A 12 -28.27 5.13 -0.82
CA PRO A 12 -28.99 4.13 -1.62
C PRO A 12 -28.46 3.94 -3.06
N GLU A 13 -27.77 4.94 -3.59
CA GLU A 13 -27.30 4.98 -4.99
C GLU A 13 -25.77 5.04 -5.09
N LEU A 14 -25.08 5.34 -3.98
CA LEU A 14 -23.65 5.62 -3.97
C LEU A 14 -23.01 5.43 -2.59
N ASP A 15 -21.99 4.62 -2.51
CA ASP A 15 -21.11 4.51 -1.35
C ASP A 15 -19.86 5.38 -1.58
N ILE A 16 -19.67 6.38 -0.72
CA ILE A 16 -18.47 7.24 -0.74
C ILE A 16 -17.49 6.73 0.33
N LEU A 17 -16.24 6.52 -0.05
CA LEU A 17 -15.18 6.03 0.81
C LEU A 17 -14.04 7.04 0.90
N PHE A 18 -13.60 7.29 2.13
CA PHE A 18 -12.37 8.00 2.45
C PHE A 18 -11.50 7.14 3.38
N GLU A 19 -10.25 6.89 3.01
CA GLU A 19 -9.34 6.04 3.78
C GLU A 19 -7.94 6.66 3.89
N PRO A 20 -7.63 7.42 4.95
CA PRO A 20 -6.25 7.75 5.30
C PRO A 20 -5.48 6.48 5.67
N PHE A 21 -4.23 6.40 5.22
CA PHE A 21 -3.36 5.25 5.43
C PHE A 21 -1.92 5.65 5.71
N VAL A 22 -1.24 4.78 6.45
CA VAL A 22 0.21 4.80 6.66
C VAL A 22 0.77 3.41 6.37
N ARG A 23 1.86 3.37 5.60
CA ARG A 23 2.58 2.14 5.26
C ARG A 23 4.05 2.35 5.56
N PHE A 24 4.60 1.43 6.34
CA PHE A 24 6.03 1.31 6.58
C PHE A 24 6.53 0.11 5.81
N TRP A 25 7.48 0.38 4.93
CA TRP A 25 8.27 -0.58 4.18
C TRP A 25 9.63 -0.66 4.87
N ASP A 26 9.94 -1.85 5.35
CA ASP A 26 11.25 -2.20 5.87
C ASP A 26 11.70 -3.40 5.04
N ILE A 27 12.57 -3.12 4.07
CA ILE A 27 13.15 -4.12 3.18
C ILE A 27 14.57 -4.32 3.67
N GLU A 28 14.82 -5.41 4.40
CA GLU A 28 16.17 -5.77 4.83
C GLU A 28 17.05 -6.11 3.60
N ASP A 29 18.23 -5.46 3.51
CA ASP A 29 19.31 -5.78 2.56
C ASP A 29 19.66 -7.26 2.68
N SER A 30 19.21 -8.11 1.75
CA SER A 30 19.77 -9.47 1.51
C SER A 30 18.84 -10.39 0.71
N LYS A 31 17.56 -10.04 0.52
CA LYS A 31 16.67 -10.93 -0.25
C LYS A 31 17.05 -10.89 -1.73
N THR A 32 17.57 -12.01 -2.22
CA THR A 32 17.80 -12.20 -3.66
C THR A 32 16.43 -12.32 -4.33
N THR A 33 16.01 -11.27 -5.02
CA THR A 33 14.76 -11.26 -5.79
C THR A 33 15.05 -11.74 -7.21
N THR A 34 14.14 -12.54 -7.77
CA THR A 34 14.22 -13.03 -9.14
C THR A 34 13.01 -12.51 -9.92
N ASP A 35 13.24 -11.90 -11.08
CA ASP A 35 12.14 -11.53 -11.98
C ASP A 35 11.53 -12.76 -12.66
N PRO A 36 10.35 -12.64 -13.32
CA PRO A 36 9.78 -13.73 -14.10
C PRO A 36 10.66 -14.22 -15.26
N GLY A 37 11.66 -13.45 -15.66
CA GLY A 37 12.66 -13.79 -16.68
C GLY A 37 13.92 -14.50 -16.15
N GLY A 38 14.02 -14.73 -14.83
CA GLY A 38 15.16 -15.40 -14.18
C GLY A 38 16.31 -14.49 -13.76
N THR A 39 16.22 -13.18 -13.97
CA THR A 39 17.23 -12.21 -13.55
C THR A 39 17.21 -12.05 -12.04
N ARG A 40 18.36 -12.23 -11.39
CA ARG A 40 18.52 -12.09 -9.94
C ARG A 40 19.25 -10.80 -9.59
N TRP A 41 18.76 -10.09 -8.61
CA TRP A 41 19.47 -8.96 -8.02
C TRP A 41 19.27 -8.90 -6.50
N LEU A 42 20.19 -8.19 -5.84
CA LEU A 42 20.04 -7.85 -4.44
C LEU A 42 19.05 -6.69 -4.35
N GLU A 43 17.95 -6.91 -3.64
CA GLU A 43 17.05 -5.82 -3.30
C GLU A 43 17.74 -4.94 -2.25
N PRO A 44 17.95 -3.64 -2.53
CA PRO A 44 18.66 -2.75 -1.62
C PRO A 44 17.86 -2.49 -0.35
N ASN A 45 18.55 -2.28 0.76
CA ASN A 45 17.93 -1.88 2.02
C ASN A 45 17.14 -0.61 1.81
N ASN A 46 15.86 -0.67 2.15
CA ASN A 46 15.00 0.49 2.08
C ASN A 46 14.07 0.54 3.28
N GLU A 47 14.19 1.62 4.05
CA GLU A 47 13.25 2.01 5.07
C GLU A 47 12.46 3.22 4.53
N THR A 48 11.23 2.99 4.10
CA THR A 48 10.35 4.05 3.57
C THR A 48 9.02 4.08 4.31
N MET A 49 8.59 5.28 4.69
CA MET A 49 7.24 5.55 5.22
C MET A 49 6.41 6.28 4.16
N GLU A 50 5.27 5.70 3.80
CA GLU A 50 4.27 6.29 2.91
C GLU A 50 3.04 6.69 3.72
N ILE A 51 2.63 7.95 3.62
CA ILE A 51 1.39 8.48 4.22
C ILE A 51 0.53 9.01 3.09
N GLY A 52 -0.75 8.63 3.05
CA GLY A 52 -1.66 9.06 2.01
C GLY A 52 -3.12 8.92 2.38
N ALA A 53 -3.99 9.28 1.44
CA ALA A 53 -5.43 9.11 1.57
C ALA A 53 -6.02 8.55 0.27
N LYS A 54 -6.98 7.64 0.40
CA LYS A 54 -7.76 7.13 -0.73
C LYS A 54 -9.14 7.77 -0.72
N LEU A 55 -9.62 8.12 -1.90
CA LEU A 55 -10.99 8.52 -2.17
C LEU A 55 -11.56 7.56 -3.20
N ALA A 56 -12.75 7.01 -2.93
CA ALA A 56 -13.44 6.13 -3.87
C ALA A 56 -14.94 6.35 -3.80
N ALA A 57 -15.61 6.07 -4.92
CA ALA A 57 -17.06 6.04 -5.03
C ALA A 57 -17.45 4.69 -5.63
N GLN A 58 -18.46 4.04 -5.07
CA GLN A 58 -18.95 2.73 -5.51
C GLN A 58 -20.47 2.81 -5.73
N PHE A 59 -20.94 2.37 -6.89
CA PHE A 59 -22.34 2.33 -7.30
C PHE A 59 -22.93 0.93 -7.07
#